data_AF-A0A9E5J394-F1
#
_entry.id   AF-A0A9E5J394-F1
#
_cell.length_a   1.000
_cell.length_b   1.000
_cell.length_c   1.000
_cell.angle_alpha   90.00
_cell.angle_beta   90.00
_cell.angle_gamma   90.00
#
_symmetry.space_group_name_H-M   'P 1'
#
loop_
_entity.id
_entity.type
_entity.pdbx_description
1 polymer ?
#
loop_
_entity_poly.entity_id
_entity_poly.type
_entity_poly.pdbx_seq_one_letter_code
_entity_poly.pdbx_strand_id
1 'polypeptide(L)'
;MDTMNATRTEQVIYEMLTENTGRHILDSGGESGRSWQKNQVKSLDDFRNEARTQFDAKYYDATVSLFHHLTEKLTYSQEWTETFNEVAASNAEMGWLELMESFPTVMGWERLFTENSYNRESLLSQVIQYSVYHTGNEVLVALQIHGGADVRGGYTAPRIFFMDYEYDLLSENASIFCTGDAVDSDGPHRFDWSGGEWTHEGDYSKEFDPYAMSQRADLLKLDYLPCAICGAPMRDGAQR
;
A
#
# COMPACT_ATOMS: atom_id res chain seq x y z
N MET A 1 -2.76 8.94 -19.27
CA MET A 1 -3.96 9.26 -18.46
C MET A 1 -4.40 10.68 -18.73
N ASP A 2 -5.68 10.89 -18.98
CA ASP A 2 -6.26 12.24 -19.02
C ASP A 2 -6.28 12.83 -17.59
N THR A 3 -5.94 14.10 -17.44
CA THR A 3 -5.72 14.72 -16.10
C THR A 3 -6.96 14.66 -15.20
N MET A 4 -8.16 14.71 -15.79
CA MET A 4 -9.42 14.54 -15.04
C MET A 4 -9.61 13.12 -14.47
N ASN A 5 -9.13 12.08 -15.17
CA ASN A 5 -9.23 10.69 -14.69
C ASN A 5 -8.26 10.41 -13.54
N ALA A 6 -7.09 11.05 -13.54
CA ALA A 6 -6.15 10.99 -12.43
C ALA A 6 -6.78 11.60 -11.16
N THR A 7 -7.35 12.80 -11.26
CA THR A 7 -8.01 13.47 -10.13
C THR A 7 -9.24 12.71 -9.61
N ARG A 8 -10.00 12.05 -10.49
CA ARG A 8 -11.14 11.22 -10.09
C ARG A 8 -10.69 9.98 -9.31
N THR A 9 -9.62 9.32 -9.75
CA THR A 9 -9.08 8.14 -9.07
C THR A 9 -8.57 8.49 -7.68
N GLU A 10 -7.80 9.57 -7.54
CA GLU A 10 -7.36 10.10 -6.25
C GLU A 10 -8.53 10.36 -5.30
N GLN A 11 -9.60 11.01 -5.80
CA GLN A 11 -10.78 11.32 -5.02
C GLN A 11 -11.49 10.06 -4.49
N VAL A 12 -11.64 9.03 -5.33
CA VAL A 12 -12.28 7.77 -4.92
C VAL A 12 -11.40 7.02 -3.92
N ILE A 13 -10.09 6.97 -4.13
CA ILE A 13 -9.16 6.34 -3.18
C ILE A 13 -9.18 7.08 -1.84
N TYR A 14 -9.22 8.41 -1.84
CA TYR A 14 -9.38 9.21 -0.63
C TYR A 14 -10.71 8.92 0.10
N GLU A 15 -11.81 8.79 -0.64
CA GLU A 15 -13.11 8.39 -0.09
C GLU A 15 -13.02 7.01 0.57
N MET A 16 -12.36 6.03 -0.06
CA MET A 16 -12.15 4.71 0.52
C MET A 16 -11.26 4.76 1.77
N LEU A 17 -10.16 5.53 1.77
CA LEU A 17 -9.26 5.68 2.91
C LEU A 17 -9.94 6.33 4.12
N THR A 18 -10.96 7.16 3.90
CA THR A 18 -11.69 7.91 4.93
C THR A 18 -13.07 7.31 5.28
N GLU A 19 -13.48 6.26 4.57
CA GLU A 19 -14.76 5.58 4.76
C GLU A 19 -14.84 4.98 6.17
N ASN A 20 -15.91 5.28 6.89
CA ASN A 20 -16.17 4.68 8.19
C ASN A 20 -16.59 3.22 7.99
N THR A 21 -15.66 2.30 8.22
CA THR A 21 -15.89 0.84 8.11
C THR A 21 -16.38 0.20 9.41
N GLY A 22 -16.84 1.02 10.36
CA GLY A 22 -17.44 0.60 11.62
C GLY A 22 -16.45 0.30 12.74
N ARG A 23 -16.97 -0.27 13.83
CA ARG A 23 -16.22 -0.70 15.02
C ARG A 23 -16.66 -2.12 15.36
N HIS A 24 -15.74 -3.07 15.41
CA HIS A 24 -16.04 -4.44 15.83
C HIS A 24 -15.69 -4.65 17.32
N ILE A 25 -16.36 -5.55 18.03
CA ILE A 25 -16.14 -5.74 19.49
C ILE A 25 -14.74 -6.29 19.80
N LEU A 26 -14.16 -7.04 18.86
CA LEU A 26 -12.81 -7.59 18.95
C LEU A 26 -11.75 -6.66 18.33
N ASP A 27 -12.16 -5.47 17.93
CA ASP A 27 -11.29 -4.50 17.28
C ASP A 27 -10.45 -3.77 18.33
N SER A 28 -9.14 -3.96 18.28
CA SER A 28 -8.17 -3.38 19.22
C SER A 28 -8.05 -1.85 19.11
N GLY A 29 -8.71 -1.23 18.14
CA GLY A 29 -8.64 0.20 17.84
C GLY A 29 -9.26 1.14 18.89
N GLY A 30 -9.77 0.67 20.03
CA GLY A 30 -10.28 1.55 21.10
C GLY A 30 -11.30 2.60 20.59
N GLU A 31 -11.18 3.85 21.05
CA GLU A 31 -12.04 4.98 20.62
C GLU A 31 -11.62 5.64 19.29
N SER A 32 -10.32 5.67 18.95
CA SER A 32 -9.78 6.46 17.82
C SER A 32 -8.61 5.80 17.06
N GLY A 33 -8.32 4.52 17.33
CA GLY A 33 -7.14 3.82 16.82
C GLY A 33 -7.26 3.23 15.42
N ARG A 34 -8.44 3.31 14.79
CA ARG A 34 -8.69 2.74 13.44
C ARG A 34 -8.11 3.60 12.34
N SER A 35 -7.72 2.97 11.24
CA SER A 35 -7.14 3.66 10.09
C SER A 35 -8.06 4.74 9.53
N TRP A 36 -9.36 4.45 9.37
CA TRP A 36 -10.32 5.45 8.86
C TRP A 36 -10.44 6.67 9.79
N GLN A 37 -10.34 6.48 11.11
CA GLN A 37 -10.43 7.57 12.09
C GLN A 37 -9.21 8.50 12.00
N LYS A 38 -8.03 7.92 11.79
CA LYS A 38 -6.78 8.68 11.58
C LYS A 38 -6.77 9.39 10.22
N ASN A 39 -7.41 8.80 9.21
CA ASN A 39 -7.47 9.37 7.87
C ASN A 39 -8.50 10.51 7.78
N GLN A 40 -9.59 10.48 8.54
CA GLN A 40 -10.64 11.51 8.49
C GLN A 40 -10.19 12.92 8.92
N VAL A 41 -9.05 13.05 9.61
CA VAL A 41 -8.47 14.36 9.92
C VAL A 41 -7.55 14.88 8.83
N LYS A 42 -7.26 14.08 7.79
CA LYS A 42 -6.44 14.45 6.64
C LYS A 42 -7.36 14.91 5.49
N SER A 43 -6.91 15.93 4.77
CA SER A 43 -7.45 16.32 3.47
C SER A 43 -6.83 15.50 2.34
N LEU A 44 -7.42 15.55 1.14
CA LEU A 44 -6.81 14.97 -0.07
C LEU A 44 -5.41 15.55 -0.33
N ASP A 45 -5.21 16.85 -0.08
CA ASP A 45 -3.90 17.49 -0.26
C ASP A 45 -2.88 17.00 0.76
N ASP A 46 -3.30 16.62 1.98
CA ASP A 46 -2.40 15.99 2.95
C ASP A 46 -1.90 14.64 2.45
N PHE A 47 -2.76 13.85 1.79
CA PHE A 47 -2.36 12.59 1.15
C PHE A 47 -1.44 12.80 -0.04
N ARG A 48 -1.71 13.78 -0.91
CA ARG A 48 -0.82 14.11 -2.04
C ARG A 48 0.57 14.58 -1.60
N ASN A 49 0.66 15.21 -0.44
CA ASN A 49 1.91 15.74 0.11
C ASN A 49 2.62 14.75 1.06
N GLU A 50 2.04 13.58 1.34
CA GLU A 50 2.68 12.60 2.21
C GLU A 50 3.88 11.94 1.51
N ALA A 51 4.92 11.58 2.26
CA ALA A 51 6.06 10.89 1.67
C ALA A 51 5.64 9.52 1.12
N ARG A 52 6.11 9.17 -0.08
CA ARG A 52 5.89 7.84 -0.69
C ARG A 52 6.44 6.72 0.19
N THR A 53 7.59 6.95 0.81
CA THR A 53 8.21 6.07 1.80
C THR A 53 8.46 6.84 3.07
N GLN A 54 7.93 6.32 4.18
CA GLN A 54 8.24 6.77 5.53
C GLN A 54 9.16 5.74 6.15
N PHE A 55 10.22 6.18 6.83
CA PHE A 55 11.15 5.29 7.50
C PHE A 55 11.18 5.63 8.99
N ASP A 56 10.77 4.68 9.82
CA ASP A 56 10.86 4.78 11.27
C ASP A 56 12.25 4.30 11.71
N ALA A 57 13.17 5.23 11.92
CA ALA A 57 14.52 4.92 12.37
C ALA A 57 14.60 4.30 13.77
N LYS A 58 13.53 4.37 14.58
CA LYS A 58 13.48 3.76 15.92
C LYS A 58 13.10 2.29 15.85
N TYR A 59 12.15 1.93 14.98
CA TYR A 59 11.73 0.54 14.79
C TYR A 59 12.38 -0.14 13.58
N TYR A 60 13.19 0.61 12.82
CA TYR A 60 13.88 0.16 11.62
C TYR A 60 12.93 -0.34 10.54
N ASP A 61 11.76 0.31 10.45
CA ASP A 61 10.66 -0.13 9.60
C ASP A 61 10.38 0.90 8.50
N ALA A 62 10.07 0.42 7.31
CA ALA A 62 9.73 1.24 6.16
C ALA A 62 8.25 1.06 5.81
N THR A 63 7.57 2.16 5.54
CA THR A 63 6.15 2.15 5.19
C THR A 63 5.93 2.89 3.88
N VAL A 64 5.26 2.24 2.93
CA VAL A 64 4.83 2.79 1.65
C VAL A 64 3.45 3.43 1.80
N SER A 65 3.28 4.65 1.32
CA SER A 65 1.99 5.32 1.24
C SER A 65 1.02 4.52 0.37
N LEU A 66 -0.05 3.98 0.97
CA LEU A 66 -1.08 3.29 0.22
C LEU A 66 -1.75 4.23 -0.80
N PHE A 67 -1.94 5.51 -0.47
CA PHE A 67 -2.52 6.47 -1.40
C PHE A 67 -1.69 6.55 -2.69
N HIS A 68 -0.39 6.85 -2.57
CA HIS A 68 0.51 6.94 -3.73
C HIS A 68 0.60 5.62 -4.49
N HIS A 69 0.71 4.49 -3.77
CA HIS A 69 0.78 3.16 -4.38
C HIS A 69 -0.44 2.88 -5.27
N LEU A 70 -1.64 3.20 -4.80
CA LEU A 70 -2.87 2.97 -5.55
C LEU A 70 -3.04 3.99 -6.70
N THR A 71 -2.79 5.29 -6.46
CA THR A 71 -3.00 6.33 -7.47
C THR A 71 -2.04 6.23 -8.65
N GLU A 72 -0.84 5.69 -8.43
CA GLU A 72 0.16 5.48 -9.49
C GLU A 72 -0.15 4.26 -10.37
N LYS A 73 -0.97 3.32 -9.87
CA LYS A 73 -1.19 2.01 -10.51
C LYS A 73 -2.62 1.78 -11.00
N LEU A 74 -3.58 2.55 -10.50
CA LEU A 74 -5.00 2.33 -10.74
C LEU A 74 -5.63 3.48 -11.52
N THR A 75 -6.63 3.15 -12.35
CA THR A 75 -7.59 4.11 -12.90
C THR A 75 -8.99 3.73 -12.49
N TYR A 76 -9.72 4.62 -11.82
CA TYR A 76 -11.09 4.33 -11.38
C TYR A 76 -12.05 4.06 -12.56
N SER A 77 -12.82 2.98 -12.48
CA SER A 77 -13.92 2.70 -13.40
C SER A 77 -15.26 2.93 -12.72
N GLN A 78 -15.91 4.04 -13.08
CA GLN A 78 -17.27 4.32 -12.61
C GLN A 78 -18.27 3.29 -13.14
N GLU A 79 -18.21 2.99 -14.43
CA GLU A 79 -19.09 2.02 -15.09
C GLU A 79 -19.04 0.64 -14.43
N TRP A 80 -17.84 0.11 -14.20
CA TRP A 80 -17.70 -1.21 -13.60
C TRP A 80 -18.02 -1.21 -12.10
N THR A 81 -17.81 -0.08 -11.42
CA THR A 81 -18.23 0.07 -10.02
C THR A 81 -19.75 0.09 -9.90
N GLU A 82 -20.45 0.81 -10.77
CA GLU A 82 -21.92 0.83 -10.81
C GLU A 82 -22.49 -0.55 -11.14
N THR A 83 -21.93 -1.22 -12.14
CA THR A 83 -22.29 -2.60 -12.50
C THR A 83 -22.05 -3.57 -11.33
N PHE A 84 -20.91 -3.46 -10.64
CA PHE A 84 -20.63 -4.26 -9.45
C PHE A 84 -21.67 -4.01 -8.35
N ASN A 85 -22.05 -2.76 -8.11
CA ASN A 85 -23.04 -2.40 -7.10
C ASN A 85 -24.43 -2.97 -7.42
N GLU A 86 -24.82 -3.04 -8.70
CA GLU A 86 -26.08 -3.67 -9.14
C GLU A 86 -26.08 -5.19 -8.88
N VAL A 87 -24.96 -5.85 -9.16
CA VAL A 87 -24.79 -7.28 -8.86
C VAL A 87 -24.84 -7.51 -7.35
N ALA A 88 -24.15 -6.68 -6.57
CA ALA A 88 -24.17 -6.75 -5.11
C ALA A 88 -25.56 -6.55 -4.53
N ALA A 89 -26.32 -5.57 -5.03
CA ALA A 89 -27.69 -5.31 -4.58
C ALA A 89 -28.63 -6.50 -4.82
N SER A 90 -28.39 -7.26 -5.90
CA SER A 90 -29.14 -8.48 -6.22
C SER A 90 -28.72 -9.69 -5.39
N ASN A 91 -27.61 -9.59 -4.64
CA ASN A 91 -26.97 -10.67 -3.88
C ASN A 91 -26.61 -10.20 -2.45
N ALA A 92 -27.49 -9.44 -1.82
CA ALA A 92 -27.22 -8.73 -0.56
C ALA A 92 -26.85 -9.63 0.64
N GLU A 93 -27.10 -10.94 0.56
CA GLU A 93 -26.72 -11.92 1.59
C GLU A 93 -25.24 -12.35 1.50
N MET A 94 -24.58 -12.10 0.37
CA MET A 94 -23.17 -12.46 0.15
C MET A 94 -22.24 -11.43 0.79
N GLY A 95 -21.12 -11.91 1.34
CA GLY A 95 -20.05 -11.03 1.81
C GLY A 95 -19.33 -10.33 0.65
N TRP A 96 -18.70 -9.18 0.91
CA TRP A 96 -17.99 -8.42 -0.13
C TRP A 96 -16.92 -9.24 -0.86
N LEU A 97 -16.12 -10.03 -0.14
CA LEU A 97 -15.11 -10.88 -0.74
C LEU A 97 -15.73 -11.93 -1.68
N GLU A 98 -16.81 -12.57 -1.24
CA GLU A 98 -17.51 -13.58 -2.05
C GLU A 98 -18.07 -12.94 -3.33
N LEU A 99 -18.64 -11.74 -3.23
CA LEU A 99 -19.11 -10.96 -4.38
C LEU A 99 -17.98 -10.61 -5.33
N MET A 100 -16.83 -10.16 -4.81
CA MET A 100 -15.64 -9.89 -5.61
C MET A 100 -15.14 -11.14 -6.33
N GLU A 101 -15.16 -12.31 -5.70
CA GLU A 101 -14.72 -13.56 -6.33
C GLU A 101 -15.72 -14.06 -7.39
N SER A 102 -17.02 -13.86 -7.18
CA SER A 102 -18.07 -14.31 -8.11
C SER A 102 -18.34 -13.36 -9.27
N PHE A 103 -18.09 -12.06 -9.10
CA PHE A 103 -18.32 -11.03 -10.11
C PHE A 103 -17.80 -11.37 -11.51
N PRO A 104 -16.53 -11.81 -11.71
CA PRO A 104 -16.04 -12.17 -13.04
C PRO A 104 -16.85 -13.30 -13.69
N THR A 105 -17.39 -14.25 -12.92
CA THR A 105 -18.25 -15.32 -13.47
C THR A 105 -19.57 -14.76 -13.99
N VAL A 106 -20.17 -13.78 -13.28
CA VAL A 106 -21.39 -13.08 -13.73
C VAL A 106 -21.13 -12.32 -15.05
N MET A 107 -19.95 -11.72 -15.18
CA MET A 107 -19.57 -10.93 -16.34
C MET A 107 -19.01 -11.75 -17.52
N GLY A 108 -18.73 -13.05 -17.31
CA GLY A 108 -18.08 -13.90 -18.31
C GLY A 108 -16.57 -13.61 -18.48
N TRP A 109 -15.92 -13.11 -17.44
CA TRP A 109 -14.50 -12.80 -17.39
C TRP A 109 -13.69 -13.89 -16.67
N GLU A 110 -12.38 -13.85 -16.85
CA GLU A 110 -11.46 -14.71 -16.12
C GLU A 110 -11.05 -14.05 -14.80
N ARG A 111 -11.18 -14.77 -13.68
CA ARG A 111 -10.56 -14.37 -12.42
C ARG A 111 -9.13 -14.89 -12.40
N LEU A 112 -8.16 -13.99 -12.21
CA LEU A 112 -6.75 -14.36 -12.14
C LEU A 112 -6.41 -14.84 -10.72
N PHE A 113 -6.55 -13.96 -9.73
CA PHE A 113 -6.28 -14.28 -8.33
C PHE A 113 -6.98 -13.31 -7.38
N THR A 114 -6.99 -13.67 -6.11
CA THR A 114 -7.51 -12.86 -5.01
C THR A 114 -6.47 -12.85 -3.90
N GLU A 115 -6.20 -11.67 -3.35
CA GLU A 115 -5.08 -11.44 -2.44
C GLU A 115 -5.50 -10.54 -1.29
N ASN A 116 -4.90 -10.78 -0.12
CA ASN A 116 -4.95 -9.88 1.01
C ASN A 116 -3.52 -9.56 1.40
N SER A 117 -3.13 -8.29 1.37
CA SER A 117 -1.78 -7.85 1.72
C SER A 117 -1.31 -8.30 3.11
N TYR A 118 -2.25 -8.59 4.02
CA TYR A 118 -1.94 -9.17 5.33
C TYR A 118 -1.33 -10.59 5.27
N ASN A 119 -1.61 -11.35 4.20
CA ASN A 119 -1.15 -12.74 4.07
C ASN A 119 0.32 -12.84 3.63
N ARG A 120 0.97 -11.71 3.35
CA ARG A 120 2.38 -11.64 2.96
C ARG A 120 3.07 -10.52 3.74
N GLU A 121 4.38 -10.45 3.56
CA GLU A 121 5.12 -9.25 3.92
C GLU A 121 4.73 -8.10 2.98
N SER A 122 4.31 -6.99 3.57
CA SER A 122 3.87 -5.80 2.86
C SER A 122 4.32 -4.57 3.63
N LEU A 123 4.87 -3.59 2.92
CA LEU A 123 5.24 -2.29 3.44
C LEU A 123 4.09 -1.29 3.36
N LEU A 124 2.92 -1.67 2.84
CA LEU A 124 1.80 -0.73 2.67
C LEU A 124 1.33 -0.15 4.02
N SER A 125 1.04 1.15 4.05
CA SER A 125 0.59 1.85 5.25
C SER A 125 -0.74 1.37 5.81
N GLN A 126 -1.53 0.65 5.00
CA GLN A 126 -2.79 0.02 5.37
C GLN A 126 -2.98 -1.26 4.57
N VAL A 127 -3.69 -2.22 5.18
CA VAL A 127 -4.01 -3.49 4.53
C VAL A 127 -5.05 -3.27 3.42
N ILE A 128 -4.84 -3.92 2.29
CA ILE A 128 -5.81 -4.05 1.19
C ILE A 128 -6.19 -5.51 0.95
N GLN A 129 -7.42 -5.71 0.47
CA GLN A 129 -7.92 -6.98 -0.05
C GLN A 129 -8.49 -6.72 -1.45
N TYR A 130 -8.11 -7.54 -2.42
CA TYR A 130 -8.50 -7.32 -3.82
C TYR A 130 -8.59 -8.60 -4.62
N SER A 131 -9.37 -8.55 -5.71
CA SER A 131 -9.46 -9.62 -6.70
C SER A 131 -9.22 -9.06 -8.09
N VAL A 132 -8.30 -9.70 -8.83
CA VAL A 132 -7.88 -9.28 -10.16
C VAL A 132 -8.56 -10.14 -11.23
N TYR A 133 -8.99 -9.49 -12.31
CA TYR A 133 -9.72 -10.11 -13.41
C TYR A 133 -9.12 -9.70 -14.76
N HIS A 134 -9.29 -10.58 -15.74
CA HIS A 134 -9.00 -10.27 -17.14
C HIS A 134 -10.30 -10.33 -17.96
N THR A 135 -10.66 -9.21 -18.59
CA THR A 135 -11.89 -9.09 -19.39
C THR A 135 -11.76 -9.64 -20.81
N GLY A 136 -10.54 -10.01 -21.20
CA GLY A 136 -10.15 -10.36 -22.58
C GLY A 136 -9.29 -9.26 -23.23
N ASN A 137 -9.50 -8.00 -22.85
CA ASN A 137 -8.75 -6.85 -23.38
C ASN A 137 -8.11 -5.97 -22.29
N GLU A 138 -8.63 -6.04 -21.07
CA GLU A 138 -8.26 -5.15 -19.97
C GLU A 138 -8.08 -5.95 -18.68
N VAL A 139 -7.24 -5.43 -17.80
CA VAL A 139 -7.08 -5.93 -16.43
C VAL A 139 -7.87 -5.03 -15.49
N LEU A 140 -8.77 -5.66 -14.73
CA LEU A 140 -9.58 -5.01 -13.72
C LEU A 140 -9.22 -5.53 -12.33
N VAL A 141 -9.46 -4.70 -11.32
CA VAL A 141 -9.37 -5.09 -9.92
C VAL A 141 -10.58 -4.59 -9.16
N ALA A 142 -11.22 -5.48 -8.40
CA ALA A 142 -12.08 -5.06 -7.30
C ALA A 142 -11.22 -4.90 -6.05
N LEU A 143 -11.25 -3.73 -5.44
CA LEU A 143 -10.39 -3.37 -4.31
C LEU A 143 -11.20 -2.99 -3.08
N GLN A 144 -10.75 -3.46 -1.92
CA GLN A 144 -11.17 -3.00 -0.60
C GLN A 144 -9.97 -2.53 0.21
N ILE A 145 -10.15 -1.47 1.00
CA ILE A 145 -9.16 -0.98 1.95
C ILE A 145 -9.60 -1.32 3.37
N HIS A 146 -8.67 -1.79 4.20
CA HIS A 146 -8.92 -2.06 5.60
C HIS A 146 -8.89 -0.75 6.40
N GLY A 147 -10.08 -0.28 6.77
CA GLY A 147 -10.25 0.92 7.61
C GLY A 147 -10.19 0.64 9.11
N GLY A 148 -10.32 -0.62 9.54
CA GLY A 148 -10.42 -1.04 10.95
C GLY A 148 -9.08 -1.12 11.69
N ALA A 149 -9.05 -1.77 12.86
CA ALA A 149 -7.79 -2.18 13.52
C ALA A 149 -7.66 -3.71 13.66
N ASP A 150 -8.68 -4.47 13.26
CA ASP A 150 -8.64 -5.94 13.16
C ASP A 150 -8.95 -6.39 11.74
N VAL A 151 -7.99 -7.11 11.12
CA VAL A 151 -8.05 -7.51 9.71
C VAL A 151 -9.21 -8.45 9.36
N ARG A 152 -9.90 -9.03 10.36
CA ARG A 152 -11.03 -9.93 10.13
C ARG A 152 -12.33 -9.20 9.77
N GLY A 153 -12.32 -7.86 9.81
CA GLY A 153 -13.45 -7.02 9.39
C GLY A 153 -13.03 -5.58 9.14
N GLY A 154 -13.97 -4.70 8.80
CA GLY A 154 -13.69 -3.27 8.62
C GLY A 154 -13.04 -2.91 7.28
N TYR A 155 -13.32 -3.69 6.24
CA TYR A 155 -13.00 -3.33 4.86
C TYR A 155 -14.07 -2.41 4.27
N THR A 156 -13.66 -1.50 3.39
CA THR A 156 -14.58 -0.63 2.63
C THR A 156 -15.51 -1.43 1.72
N ALA A 157 -16.59 -0.82 1.25
CA ALA A 157 -17.28 -1.33 0.07
C ALA A 157 -16.30 -1.42 -1.13
N PRO A 158 -16.36 -2.47 -1.97
CA PRO A 158 -15.45 -2.58 -3.10
C PRO A 158 -15.62 -1.46 -4.12
N ARG A 159 -14.54 -1.12 -4.80
CA ARG A 159 -14.53 -0.25 -6.00
C ARG A 159 -13.75 -0.94 -7.10
N ILE A 160 -14.15 -0.71 -8.35
CA ILE A 160 -13.51 -1.33 -9.51
C ILE A 160 -12.57 -0.34 -10.19
N PHE A 161 -11.36 -0.80 -10.50
CA PHE A 161 -10.32 -0.02 -11.16
C PHE A 161 -9.73 -0.81 -12.33
N PHE A 162 -9.23 -0.09 -13.34
CA PHE A 162 -8.30 -0.62 -14.32
C PHE A 162 -6.88 -0.65 -13.74
N MET A 163 -6.11 -1.64 -14.18
CA MET A 163 -4.68 -1.82 -13.92
C MET A 163 -3.95 -2.00 -15.26
N ASP A 164 -2.70 -1.59 -15.32
CA ASP A 164 -1.87 -1.80 -16.51
C ASP A 164 -1.39 -3.26 -16.57
N TYR A 165 -0.99 -3.83 -15.43
CA TYR A 165 -0.56 -5.23 -15.32
C TYR A 165 -1.16 -5.93 -14.10
N GLU A 166 -1.45 -7.22 -14.24
CA GLU A 166 -2.11 -8.06 -13.22
C GLU A 166 -1.38 -8.12 -11.86
N TYR A 167 -0.07 -7.87 -11.83
CA TYR A 167 0.74 -7.91 -10.61
C TYR A 167 1.13 -6.52 -10.06
N ASP A 168 0.64 -5.41 -10.62
CA ASP A 168 1.10 -4.07 -10.22
C ASP A 168 0.93 -3.82 -8.72
N LEU A 169 -0.16 -4.28 -8.11
CA LEU A 169 -0.42 -4.06 -6.69
C LEU A 169 0.52 -4.85 -5.75
N LEU A 170 1.24 -5.87 -6.25
CA LEU A 170 2.27 -6.59 -5.51
C LEU A 170 3.62 -5.83 -5.53
N SER A 171 3.83 -4.96 -6.52
CA SER A 171 5.06 -4.18 -6.70
C SER A 171 5.07 -2.96 -5.79
N GLU A 172 5.31 -3.21 -4.52
CA GLU A 172 5.54 -2.20 -3.50
C GLU A 172 6.99 -1.72 -3.63
N ASN A 173 7.18 -0.43 -3.91
CA ASN A 173 8.49 0.17 -4.08
C ASN A 173 8.74 1.14 -2.92
N ALA A 174 9.84 0.94 -2.20
CA ALA A 174 10.26 1.84 -1.14
C ALA A 174 11.72 2.24 -1.31
N SER A 175 12.10 3.42 -0.83
CA SER A 175 13.50 3.86 -0.85
C SER A 175 13.89 4.50 0.48
N ILE A 176 15.05 4.12 1.00
CA ILE A 176 15.70 4.73 2.17
C ILE A 176 17.10 5.20 1.80
N PHE A 177 17.59 6.22 2.50
CA PHE A 177 18.85 6.88 2.15
C PHE A 177 19.71 7.09 3.39
N CYS A 178 21.04 7.08 3.24
CA CYS A 178 21.90 7.57 4.31
C CYS A 178 22.08 9.10 4.22
N THR A 179 22.57 9.73 5.29
CA THR A 179 22.83 11.19 5.26
C THR A 179 24.03 11.59 4.40
N GLY A 180 24.89 10.65 4.02
CA GLY A 180 26.05 10.92 3.17
C GLY A 180 27.15 11.76 3.82
N ASP A 181 27.08 12.03 5.13
CA ASP A 181 28.07 12.88 5.84
C ASP A 181 29.37 12.12 6.21
N ALA A 182 29.48 10.84 5.86
CA ALA A 182 30.70 10.08 6.09
C ALA A 182 31.77 10.52 5.06
N VAL A 183 32.90 10.95 5.64
CA VAL A 183 34.19 11.50 5.16
C VAL A 183 34.66 11.21 3.71
N ASP A 184 34.09 10.27 2.95
CA ASP A 184 34.69 9.73 1.72
C ASP A 184 33.75 9.46 0.49
N SER A 185 32.46 9.86 0.40
CA SER A 185 31.58 9.37 -0.71
C SER A 185 30.82 10.39 -1.56
N ASP A 186 30.55 9.97 -2.81
CA ASP A 186 29.82 10.60 -3.94
C ASP A 186 28.32 10.94 -3.68
N GLY A 187 27.96 11.25 -2.44
CA GLY A 187 26.58 11.55 -2.01
C GLY A 187 25.93 10.46 -1.16
N PRO A 188 24.61 10.57 -0.87
CA PRO A 188 23.89 9.61 -0.04
C PRO A 188 23.67 8.29 -0.77
N HIS A 189 23.97 7.17 -0.10
CA HIS A 189 23.64 5.83 -0.59
C HIS A 189 22.13 5.61 -0.49
N ARG A 190 21.53 5.12 -1.58
CA ARG A 190 20.13 4.74 -1.68
C ARG A 190 19.98 3.23 -1.57
N PHE A 191 19.00 2.78 -0.81
CA PHE A 191 18.57 1.39 -0.75
C PHE A 191 17.10 1.31 -1.15
N ASP A 192 16.78 0.35 -2.00
CA ASP A 192 15.46 0.21 -2.60
C ASP A 192 14.85 -1.13 -2.22
N TRP A 193 13.61 -1.10 -1.76
CA TRP A 193 12.77 -2.27 -1.64
C TRP A 193 12.07 -2.53 -2.98
N SER A 194 12.20 -3.76 -3.48
CA SER A 194 11.53 -4.20 -4.69
C SER A 194 10.91 -5.58 -4.45
N GLY A 195 9.64 -5.61 -4.06
CA GLY A 195 8.83 -6.83 -4.06
C GLY A 195 9.33 -7.98 -3.18
N GLY A 196 9.99 -7.68 -2.05
CA GLY A 196 10.43 -8.68 -1.06
C GLY A 196 11.88 -8.55 -0.60
N GLU A 197 12.68 -7.72 -1.27
CA GLU A 197 14.11 -7.62 -1.00
C GLU A 197 14.60 -6.17 -1.04
N TRP A 198 15.53 -5.85 -0.12
CA TRP A 198 16.29 -4.59 -0.12
C TRP A 198 17.53 -4.71 -1.00
N THR A 199 17.72 -3.72 -1.87
CA THR A 199 18.78 -3.67 -2.87
C THR A 199 19.56 -2.36 -2.80
N HIS A 200 20.80 -2.36 -3.27
CA HIS A 200 21.63 -1.17 -3.46
C HIS A 200 22.24 -1.23 -4.86
N GLU A 201 22.02 -0.20 -5.67
CA GLU A 201 22.48 -0.16 -7.08
C GLU A 201 22.02 -1.38 -7.92
N GLY A 202 20.88 -1.97 -7.54
CA GLY A 202 20.32 -3.17 -8.19
C GLY A 202 20.85 -4.49 -7.65
N ASP A 203 21.85 -4.47 -6.76
CA ASP A 203 22.38 -5.67 -6.11
C ASP A 203 21.67 -5.95 -4.79
N TYR A 204 21.43 -7.23 -4.51
CA TYR A 204 20.88 -7.70 -3.25
C TYR A 204 21.99 -8.12 -2.28
N SER A 205 21.84 -7.71 -1.02
CA SER A 205 22.62 -8.25 0.10
C SER A 205 21.74 -8.26 1.33
N LYS A 206 21.88 -9.31 2.16
CA LYS A 206 21.25 -9.35 3.48
C LYS A 206 21.66 -8.17 4.36
N GLU A 207 22.83 -7.58 4.12
CA GLU A 207 23.30 -6.41 4.88
C GLU A 207 22.55 -5.12 4.53
N PHE A 208 21.86 -5.09 3.38
CA PHE A 208 21.05 -3.95 2.94
C PHE A 208 19.67 -3.91 3.62
N ASP A 209 19.31 -5.00 4.27
CA ASP A 209 18.08 -5.10 5.04
C ASP A 209 18.18 -4.23 6.32
N PRO A 210 17.18 -3.37 6.61
CA PRO A 210 17.14 -2.57 7.84
C PRO A 210 17.26 -3.39 9.12
N TYR A 211 16.77 -4.62 9.16
CA TYR A 211 16.94 -5.53 10.29
C TYR A 211 18.40 -6.00 10.45
N ALA A 212 19.11 -6.26 9.35
CA ALA A 212 20.53 -6.58 9.44
C ALA A 212 21.36 -5.35 9.87
N MET A 213 21.02 -4.17 9.34
CA MET A 213 21.63 -2.91 9.77
C MET A 213 21.38 -2.65 11.27
N SER A 214 20.21 -3.02 11.81
CA SER A 214 19.88 -2.80 13.22
C SER A 214 20.68 -3.70 14.15
N GLN A 215 20.93 -4.96 13.75
CA GLN A 215 21.85 -5.83 14.49
C GLN A 215 23.25 -5.23 14.58
N ARG A 216 23.72 -4.59 13.51
CA ARG A 216 25.00 -3.86 13.53
C ARG A 216 24.94 -2.65 14.47
N ALA A 217 23.84 -1.91 14.48
CA ALA A 217 23.62 -0.81 15.42
C ALA A 217 23.73 -1.28 16.87
N ASP A 218 23.07 -2.37 17.23
CA ASP A 218 23.09 -2.97 18.57
C ASP A 218 24.50 -3.42 18.98
N LEU A 219 25.20 -4.11 18.08
CA LEU A 219 26.57 -4.58 18.32
C LEU A 219 27.53 -3.42 18.57
N LEU A 220 27.38 -2.32 17.83
CA LEU A 220 28.20 -1.12 17.93
C LEU A 220 27.69 -0.11 18.98
N LYS A 221 26.53 -0.39 19.60
CA LYS A 221 25.84 0.50 20.55
C LYS A 221 25.56 1.89 19.97
N LEU A 222 25.11 1.93 18.72
CA LEU A 222 24.70 3.15 18.03
C LEU A 222 23.25 3.50 18.41
N ASP A 223 22.95 4.79 18.47
CA ASP A 223 21.61 5.33 18.68
C ASP A 223 20.87 5.64 17.37
N TYR A 224 21.42 5.18 16.24
CA TYR A 224 20.87 5.32 14.89
C TYR A 224 21.08 4.04 14.09
N LEU A 225 20.31 3.87 13.01
CA LEU A 225 20.53 2.80 12.04
C LEU A 225 21.70 3.17 11.11
N PRO A 226 22.83 2.43 11.12
CA PRO A 226 23.97 2.74 10.28
C PRO A 226 23.77 2.22 8.85
N CYS A 227 24.12 3.04 7.87
CA CYS A 227 24.24 2.63 6.48
C CYS A 227 25.20 1.44 6.36
N ALA A 228 24.77 0.39 5.64
CA ALA A 228 25.58 -0.81 5.42
C ALA A 228 26.94 -0.48 4.78
N ILE A 229 26.98 0.51 3.88
CA ILE A 229 28.16 0.89 3.11
C ILE A 229 29.09 1.81 3.91
N CYS A 230 28.63 2.99 4.31
CA CYS A 230 29.48 4.02 4.91
C CYS A 230 29.33 4.21 6.42
N GLY A 231 28.35 3.54 7.05
CA GLY A 231 28.07 3.69 8.47
C GLY A 231 27.37 5.01 8.87
N ALA A 232 27.13 5.93 7.93
CA ALA A 232 26.37 7.14 8.20
C ALA A 232 24.91 6.82 8.60
N PRO A 233 24.23 7.68 9.37
CA PRO A 233 22.83 7.44 9.76
C PRO A 233 21.90 7.31 8.55
N MET A 234 20.96 6.38 8.63
CA MET A 234 19.83 6.28 7.69
C MET A 234 18.77 7.35 7.99
N ARG A 235 18.08 7.81 6.95
CA ARG A 235 16.94 8.73 6.99
C ARG A 235 15.86 8.30 6.00
N ASP A 236 14.68 8.87 6.20
CA ASP A 236 13.57 8.78 5.27
C ASP A 236 13.97 9.29 3.88
N GLY A 237 13.47 8.60 2.86
CA GLY A 237 13.57 9.02 1.48
C GLY A 237 12.58 10.13 1.17
N ALA A 238 12.61 11.23 1.93
CA ALA A 238 11.86 12.44 1.61
C ALA A 238 12.29 12.92 0.23
N GLN A 239 11.58 12.46 -0.79
CA GLN A 239 11.70 12.94 -2.16
C GLN A 239 11.49 14.46 -2.11
N ARG A 240 12.46 15.18 -2.69
CA ARG A 240 12.18 16.43 -3.37
C ARG A 240 11.54 16.13 -4.71
#